data_AF-A0A964QHG0-F1
#
_entry.id   AF-A0A964QHG0-F1
#
_cell.length_a   1.000
_cell.length_b   1.000
_cell.length_c   1.000
_cell.angle_alpha   90.00
_cell.angle_beta   90.00
_cell.angle_gamma   90.00
#
_symmetry.space_group_name_H-M   'P 1'
#
loop_
_entity.id
_entity.type
_entity.pdbx_description
1 polymer ?
#
loop_
_entity_poly.entity_id
_entity_poly.type
_entity_poly.pdbx_seq_one_letter_code
_entity_poly.pdbx_strand_id
1 'polypeptide(L)'
;MSLSSFCLVLGVFFYVFGFPLVFCDERYALWRRKIMKDSNLVRIIGMAFAMIAVTTLRRNFALSFDIRGFVVVFAWLLFFKSIAMAWWPEAYEKWHRAFEKKFLHREASQIIAGISLVLLGAWFSYLGILLPL
;
A
#
# COMPACT_ATOMS: atom_id res chain seq x y z
N MET A 1 -16.07 4.69 4.20
CA MET A 1 -15.14 5.79 4.51
C MET A 1 -15.25 6.85 3.42
N SER A 2 -15.08 8.13 3.75
CA SER A 2 -14.96 9.19 2.72
C SER A 2 -13.64 9.03 1.95
N LEU A 3 -13.57 9.58 0.75
CA LEU A 3 -12.34 9.55 -0.05
C LEU A 3 -11.20 10.29 0.67
N SER A 4 -11.50 11.38 1.37
CA SER A 4 -10.54 12.17 2.14
C SER A 4 -9.86 11.33 3.21
N SER A 5 -10.63 10.60 4.02
CA SER A 5 -10.06 9.71 5.05
C SER A 5 -9.30 8.53 4.45
N PHE A 6 -9.74 7.99 3.31
CA PHE A 6 -9.00 6.94 2.59
C PHE A 6 -7.62 7.43 2.16
N CYS A 7 -7.57 8.61 1.54
CA CYS A 7 -6.33 9.24 1.10
C CYS A 7 -5.38 9.50 2.27
N LEU A 8 -5.87 9.99 3.42
CA LEU A 8 -5.04 10.21 4.60
C LEU A 8 -4.48 8.90 5.18
N VAL A 9 -5.32 7.86 5.30
CA VAL A 9 -4.88 6.55 5.78
C VAL A 9 -3.82 5.97 4.85
N LEU A 10 -4.06 6.00 3.53
CA LEU A 10 -3.10 5.50 2.54
C LEU A 10 -1.79 6.31 2.56
N GLY A 11 -1.88 7.63 2.73
CA GLY A 11 -0.74 8.52 2.86
C GLY A 11 0.14 8.15 4.06
N VAL A 12 -0.47 7.96 5.24
CA VAL A 12 0.23 7.50 6.45
C VAL A 12 0.89 6.14 6.21
N PHE A 13 0.19 5.21 5.58
CA PHE A 13 0.77 3.91 5.23
C PHE A 13 2.00 4.07 4.32
N PHE A 14 1.92 4.89 3.28
CA PHE A 14 3.07 5.12 2.42
C PHE A 14 4.26 5.75 3.14
N TYR A 15 4.05 6.61 4.13
CA TYR A 15 5.14 7.12 4.97
C TYR A 15 5.74 6.04 5.87
N VAL A 16 4.91 5.23 6.52
CA VAL A 16 5.34 4.14 7.41
C VAL A 16 6.20 3.12 6.66
N PHE A 17 5.92 2.87 5.39
CA PHE A 17 6.71 1.95 4.56
C PHE A 17 7.83 2.65 3.77
N GLY A 18 7.65 3.91 3.39
CA GLY A 18 8.58 4.67 2.57
C GLY A 18 9.81 5.17 3.34
N PHE A 19 9.62 5.79 4.51
CA PHE A 19 10.75 6.33 5.28
C PHE A 19 11.77 5.26 5.72
N PRO A 20 11.36 4.10 6.26
CA PRO A 20 12.31 3.06 6.62
C PRO A 20 13.07 2.48 5.42
N LEU A 21 12.48 2.54 4.22
CA LEU A 21 13.11 2.11 2.97
C LEU A 21 14.10 3.14 2.40
N VAL A 22 14.13 4.36 2.94
CA VAL A 22 15.11 5.40 2.58
C VAL A 22 16.25 5.45 3.60
N PHE A 23 15.94 5.22 4.88
CA PHE A 23 16.88 5.45 5.98
C PHE A 23 17.45 4.18 6.64
N CYS A 24 16.80 3.02 6.47
CA CYS A 24 17.08 1.81 7.26
C CYS A 24 17.04 0.52 6.41
N ASP A 25 17.71 0.52 5.26
CA ASP A 25 17.57 -0.49 4.20
C ASP A 25 17.67 -1.94 4.68
N GLU A 26 18.75 -2.35 5.35
CA GLU A 26 18.94 -3.75 5.73
C GLU A 26 18.00 -4.23 6.85
N ARG A 27 17.89 -3.45 7.94
CA ARG A 27 17.06 -3.81 9.09
C ARG A 27 15.58 -3.87 8.70
N TYR A 28 15.15 -2.91 7.89
CA TYR A 28 13.78 -2.84 7.39
C TYR A 28 13.48 -3.96 6.39
N ALA A 29 14.40 -4.29 5.49
CA ALA A 29 14.25 -5.41 4.57
C ALA A 29 14.12 -6.75 5.33
N LEU A 30 14.92 -6.97 6.37
CA LEU A 30 14.81 -8.16 7.23
C LEU A 30 13.47 -8.22 7.97
N TRP A 31 13.03 -7.10 8.55
CA TRP A 31 11.73 -7.01 9.22
C TRP A 31 10.56 -7.28 8.27
N ARG A 32 10.58 -6.69 7.07
CA ARG A 32 9.58 -6.96 6.02
C ARG A 32 9.55 -8.43 5.62
N ARG A 33 10.72 -9.04 5.39
CA ARG A 33 10.81 -10.47 5.06
C ARG A 33 10.27 -11.35 6.19
N LYS A 34 10.47 -10.96 7.45
CA LYS A 34 9.92 -11.68 8.61
C LYS A 34 8.39 -11.63 8.61
N ILE A 35 7.79 -10.46 8.36
CA ILE A 35 6.33 -10.32 8.27
C ILE A 35 5.78 -11.12 7.10
N MET A 36 6.40 -11.05 5.93
CA MET A 36 5.91 -11.75 4.74
C MET A 36 6.00 -13.29 4.84
N LYS A 37 6.86 -13.82 5.72
CA LYS A 37 6.95 -15.26 6.02
C LYS A 37 5.84 -15.74 6.94
N ASP A 38 5.25 -14.85 7.73
CA ASP A 38 4.18 -15.22 8.66
C ASP A 38 2.83 -15.13 7.95
N SER A 39 2.34 -16.29 7.50
CA SER A 39 1.07 -16.43 6.79
C SER A 39 -0.10 -15.82 7.57
N ASN A 40 -0.14 -15.98 8.89
CA ASN A 40 -1.23 -15.44 9.71
C ASN A 40 -1.18 -13.91 9.75
N LEU A 41 0.01 -13.33 9.93
CA LEU A 41 0.15 -11.86 9.90
C LEU A 41 -0.18 -11.27 8.53
N VAL A 42 0.26 -11.90 7.44
CA VAL A 42 -0.07 -11.45 6.07
C VAL A 42 -1.58 -11.50 5.84
N ARG A 43 -2.26 -12.54 6.35
CA ARG A 43 -3.71 -12.65 6.28
C ARG A 43 -4.41 -11.53 7.04
N ILE A 44 -4.00 -11.28 8.28
CA ILE A 44 -4.59 -10.22 9.12
C ILE A 44 -4.39 -8.85 8.47
N ILE A 45 -3.18 -8.55 7.99
CA ILE A 45 -2.87 -7.31 7.29
C ILE A 45 -3.71 -7.19 6.01
N GLY A 46 -3.81 -8.26 5.23
CA GLY A 46 -4.66 -8.33 4.03
C GLY A 46 -6.12 -8.05 4.36
N MET A 47 -6.69 -8.69 5.39
CA MET A 47 -8.07 -8.45 5.81
C MET A 47 -8.29 -7.01 6.28
N ALA A 48 -7.36 -6.43 7.04
CA ALA A 48 -7.45 -5.04 7.49
C ALA A 48 -7.49 -4.07 6.30
N PHE A 49 -6.60 -4.24 5.32
CA PHE A 49 -6.63 -3.43 4.10
C PHE A 49 -7.88 -3.67 3.24
N ALA A 50 -8.37 -4.91 3.19
CA ALA A 50 -9.61 -5.24 2.49
C ALA A 50 -10.80 -4.49 3.11
N MET A 51 -10.90 -4.43 4.43
CA MET A 51 -11.94 -3.65 5.11
C MET A 51 -11.84 -2.15 4.78
N ILE A 52 -10.64 -1.58 4.78
CA ILE A 52 -10.42 -0.17 4.41
C ILE A 52 -10.87 0.08 2.96
N ALA A 53 -10.53 -0.81 2.04
CA ALA A 53 -10.90 -0.69 0.64
C ALA A 53 -12.41 -0.86 0.42
N VAL A 54 -13.03 -1.90 1.00
CA VAL A 54 -14.48 -2.16 0.89
C VAL A 54 -15.29 -1.01 1.47
N THR A 55 -14.92 -0.50 2.65
CA THR A 55 -15.65 0.61 3.27
C THR A 55 -15.56 1.88 2.42
N THR A 56 -14.48 2.07 1.67
CA THR A 56 -14.29 3.19 0.73
C THR A 56 -15.13 2.98 -0.54
N LEU A 57 -15.00 1.81 -1.17
CA LEU A 57 -15.70 1.45 -2.41
C LEU A 57 -17.22 1.36 -2.23
N ARG A 58 -17.71 0.96 -1.06
CA ARG A 58 -19.15 0.94 -0.74
C ARG A 58 -19.79 2.32 -0.88
N ARG A 59 -19.05 3.41 -0.61
CA ARG A 59 -19.55 4.79 -0.76
C ARG A 59 -19.18 5.41 -2.10
N ASN A 60 -18.08 4.99 -2.72
CA ASN A 60 -17.51 5.61 -3.91
C ASN A 60 -17.08 4.55 -4.92
N PHE A 61 -18.05 3.91 -5.58
CA PHE A 61 -17.79 2.81 -6.53
C PHE A 61 -17.48 3.31 -7.95
N ALA A 62 -18.08 4.43 -8.35
CA ALA A 62 -18.04 4.91 -9.72
C ALA A 62 -16.62 5.36 -10.10
N LEU A 63 -16.11 4.78 -11.19
CA LEU A 63 -14.90 5.24 -11.84
C LEU A 63 -15.22 6.51 -12.63
N SER A 64 -14.35 7.50 -12.55
CA SER A 64 -14.47 8.77 -13.25
C SER A 64 -13.09 9.22 -13.70
N PHE A 65 -13.02 10.08 -14.71
CA PHE A 65 -11.74 10.61 -15.22
C PHE A 65 -11.23 11.82 -14.42
N ASP A 66 -11.88 12.13 -13.30
CA ASP A 66 -11.46 13.18 -12.37
C ASP A 66 -10.55 12.62 -11.26
N ILE A 67 -10.03 13.54 -10.45
CA ILE A 67 -9.12 13.20 -9.33
C ILE A 67 -9.80 12.20 -8.36
N ARG A 68 -11.11 12.31 -8.15
CA ARG A 68 -11.87 11.40 -7.28
C ARG A 68 -11.89 9.99 -7.87
N GLY A 69 -12.19 9.86 -9.15
CA GLY A 69 -12.15 8.58 -9.85
C GLY A 69 -10.76 7.93 -9.81
N PHE A 70 -9.69 8.71 -9.87
CA PHE A 70 -8.32 8.20 -9.70
C PHE A 70 -8.10 7.58 -8.31
N VAL A 71 -8.59 8.23 -7.25
CA VAL A 71 -8.54 7.67 -5.88
C VAL A 71 -9.37 6.38 -5.77
N VAL A 72 -10.52 6.30 -6.45
CA VAL A 72 -11.35 5.09 -6.50
C VAL A 72 -10.61 3.94 -7.20
N VAL A 73 -9.84 4.21 -8.26
CA VAL A 73 -8.97 3.20 -8.89
C VAL A 73 -7.96 2.66 -7.86
N PHE A 74 -7.34 3.53 -7.06
CA PHE A 74 -6.43 3.08 -6.00
C PHE A 74 -7.12 2.26 -4.91
N ALA A 75 -8.37 2.59 -4.56
CA ALA A 75 -9.16 1.78 -3.64
C ALA A 75 -9.43 0.38 -4.22
N TRP A 76 -9.72 0.27 -5.52
CA TRP A 76 -9.83 -1.01 -6.20
C TRP A 76 -8.52 -1.80 -6.23
N LEU A 77 -7.41 -1.15 -6.55
CA LEU A 77 -6.09 -1.77 -6.53
C LEU A 77 -5.74 -2.30 -5.14
N LEU A 78 -6.02 -1.50 -4.09
CA LEU A 78 -5.84 -1.93 -2.70
C LEU A 78 -6.74 -3.13 -2.38
N PHE A 79 -8.00 -3.09 -2.79
CA PHE A 79 -8.96 -4.18 -2.56
C PHE A 79 -8.45 -5.51 -3.15
N PHE A 80 -8.13 -5.56 -4.44
CA PHE A 80 -7.65 -6.78 -5.08
C PHE A 80 -6.33 -7.27 -4.48
N LYS A 81 -5.39 -6.36 -4.22
CA LYS A 81 -4.11 -6.70 -3.57
C LYS A 81 -4.34 -7.29 -2.19
N SER A 82 -5.25 -6.70 -1.41
CA SER A 82 -5.54 -7.12 -0.04
C SER A 82 -6.25 -8.48 0.04
N ILE A 83 -7.13 -8.79 -0.92
CA ILE A 83 -7.72 -10.14 -1.07
C ILE A 83 -6.64 -11.14 -1.43
N ALA A 84 -5.75 -10.83 -2.38
CA ALA A 84 -4.66 -11.73 -2.75
C ALA A 84 -3.77 -12.05 -1.54
N MET A 85 -3.46 -11.04 -0.71
CA MET A 85 -2.73 -11.21 0.55
C MET A 85 -3.48 -12.10 1.55
N ALA A 86 -4.79 -11.89 1.70
CA ALA A 86 -5.61 -12.59 2.69
C ALA A 86 -5.93 -14.05 2.30
N TRP A 87 -6.12 -14.32 1.02
CA TRP A 87 -6.60 -15.62 0.55
C TRP A 87 -5.47 -16.55 0.11
N TRP A 88 -4.41 -15.99 -0.48
CA TRP A 88 -3.24 -16.74 -0.96
C TRP A 88 -1.92 -16.16 -0.43
N PRO A 89 -1.69 -16.16 0.89
CA PRO A 89 -0.49 -15.55 1.47
C PRO A 89 0.81 -16.19 0.97
N GLU A 90 0.83 -17.51 0.74
CA GLU A 90 2.02 -18.21 0.22
C GLU A 90 2.35 -17.82 -1.23
N ALA A 91 1.34 -17.72 -2.08
CA ALA A 91 1.52 -17.26 -3.47
C ALA A 91 1.96 -15.79 -3.50
N TYR A 92 1.36 -14.96 -2.62
CA TYR A 92 1.73 -13.57 -2.46
C TYR A 92 3.16 -13.41 -1.98
N GLU A 93 3.61 -14.20 -1.00
CA GLU A 93 4.99 -14.21 -0.53
C GLU A 93 5.96 -14.58 -1.65
N LYS A 94 5.66 -15.64 -2.41
CA LYS A 94 6.49 -16.08 -3.55
C LYS A 94 6.61 -14.96 -4.59
N TRP A 95 5.51 -14.31 -4.94
CA TRP A 95 5.49 -13.19 -5.88
C TRP A 95 6.26 -11.98 -5.32
N HIS A 96 6.06 -11.66 -4.04
CA HIS A 96 6.74 -10.54 -3.38
C HIS A 96 8.26 -10.75 -3.32
N ARG A 97 8.73 -11.96 -2.96
CA ARG A 97 10.16 -12.29 -2.97
C ARG A 97 10.76 -12.23 -4.36
N ALA A 98 10.01 -12.67 -5.40
CA ALA A 98 10.47 -12.58 -6.78
C ALA A 98 10.60 -11.11 -7.23
N PHE A 99 9.63 -10.27 -6.86
CA PHE A 99 9.66 -8.83 -7.11
C PHE A 99 10.84 -8.17 -6.39
N GLU A 100 11.06 -8.50 -5.11
CA GLU A 100 12.16 -7.96 -4.32
C GLU A 100 13.52 -8.33 -4.92
N LYS A 101 13.71 -9.58 -5.35
CA LYS A 101 14.95 -10.00 -6.04
C LYS A 101 15.16 -9.31 -7.38
N LYS A 102 14.09 -8.96 -8.10
CA LYS A 102 14.19 -8.37 -9.44
C LYS A 102 14.36 -6.84 -9.39
N PHE A 103 13.67 -6.17 -8.47
CA PHE A 103 13.59 -4.71 -8.42
C PHE A 103 14.31 -4.08 -7.23
N LEU A 104 14.44 -4.77 -6.11
CA LEU A 104 14.98 -4.24 -4.84
C LEU A 104 16.34 -4.86 -4.48
N HIS A 105 17.04 -5.46 -5.46
CA HIS A 105 18.33 -6.10 -5.19
C HIS A 105 19.47 -5.09 -4.97
N ARG A 106 19.35 -3.87 -5.52
CA ARG A 106 20.35 -2.81 -5.38
C ARG A 106 19.89 -1.82 -4.30
N GLU A 107 20.81 -1.36 -3.47
CA GLU A 107 20.57 -0.33 -2.45
C GLU A 107 19.92 0.93 -3.06
N ALA A 108 20.47 1.41 -4.19
CA ALA A 108 19.91 2.53 -4.92
C ALA A 108 18.43 2.33 -5.34
N SER A 109 18.01 1.11 -5.68
CA SER A 109 16.61 0.87 -6.08
C SER A 109 15.67 0.77 -4.88
N GLN A 110 16.17 0.39 -3.70
CA GLN A 110 15.41 0.47 -2.45
C GLN A 110 15.15 1.93 -2.08
N ILE A 111 16.19 2.77 -2.12
CA ILE A 111 16.08 4.21 -1.86
C ILE A 111 15.11 4.87 -2.84
N ILE A 112 15.22 4.60 -4.14
CA ILE A 112 14.31 5.16 -5.16
C ILE A 112 12.86 4.72 -4.89
N ALA A 113 12.63 3.46 -4.56
CA ALA A 113 11.30 2.97 -4.19
C ALA A 113 10.77 3.66 -2.92
N GLY A 114 11.65 3.91 -1.94
CA GLY A 114 11.32 4.61 -0.70
C GLY A 114 10.92 6.05 -0.94
N ILE A 115 11.71 6.80 -1.72
CA ILE A 115 11.39 8.17 -2.14
C ILE A 115 10.07 8.20 -2.91
N SER A 116 9.85 7.26 -3.83
CA SER A 116 8.61 7.16 -4.59
C SER A 116 7.40 6.93 -3.68
N LEU A 117 7.54 6.08 -2.65
CA LEU A 117 6.50 5.87 -1.65
C LEU A 117 6.25 7.13 -0.82
N VAL A 118 7.30 7.84 -0.38
CA VAL A 118 7.14 9.10 0.38
C VAL A 118 6.43 10.16 -0.47
N LEU A 119 6.78 10.31 -1.75
CA LEU A 119 6.11 11.24 -2.67
C LEU A 119 4.65 10.86 -2.91
N LEU A 120 4.35 9.57 -3.08
CA LEU A 120 2.96 9.09 -3.14
C LEU A 120 2.23 9.37 -1.82
N GLY A 121 2.89 9.18 -0.67
CA GLY A 121 2.35 9.52 0.64
C GLY A 121 1.96 10.99 0.76
N ALA A 122 2.84 11.89 0.28
CA ALA A 122 2.58 13.33 0.23
C ALA A 122 1.43 13.68 -0.70
N TRP A 123 1.40 13.08 -1.90
CA TRP A 123 0.32 13.28 -2.85
C TRP A 123 -1.04 12.85 -2.30
N PHE A 124 -1.13 11.66 -1.71
CA PHE A 124 -2.35 11.18 -1.08
C PHE A 124 -2.75 12.00 0.15
N SER A 125 -1.79 12.44 0.97
CA SER A 125 -2.09 13.32 2.10
C SER A 125 -2.66 14.66 1.64
N TYR A 126 -2.08 15.25 0.59
CA TYR A 126 -2.56 16.47 -0.03
C TYR A 126 -3.97 16.31 -0.60
N LEU A 127 -4.23 15.23 -1.34
CA LEU A 127 -5.57 14.91 -1.84
C LEU A 127 -6.58 14.70 -0.70
N GLY A 128 -6.15 14.10 0.40
CA GLY A 128 -6.99 13.91 1.59
C GLY A 128 -7.42 15.23 2.25
N ILE A 129 -6.57 16.26 2.19
CA ILE A 129 -6.88 17.61 2.70
C ILE A 129 -7.77 18.38 1.71
N LEU A 130 -7.53 18.22 0.41
CA LEU A 130 -8.19 19.00 -0.64
C LEU A 130 -9.58 18.48 -1.01
N LEU A 131 -9.81 17.18 -0.89
CA LEU A 131 -11.13 16.59 -1.12
C LEU A 131 -12.06 16.92 0.06
N PRO A 132 -13.20 17.60 -0.17
CA PRO A 132 -14.16 17.86 0.89
C PRO A 132 -14.75 16.55 1.42
N LEU A 133 -14.95 16.50 2.74
CA LEU A 133 -15.46 15.36 3.52
C LEU A 133 -16.82 14.84 3.05
#